data_AF-A0AAJ1YHI0-F1
#
_entry.id   AF-A0AAJ1YHI0-F1
#
_cell.length_a   1.000
_cell.length_b   1.000
_cell.length_c   1.000
_cell.angle_alpha   90.00
_cell.angle_beta   90.00
_cell.angle_gamma   90.00
#
_symmetry.space_group_name_H-M   'P 1'
#
loop_
_entity.id
_entity.type
_entity.pdbx_description
1 polymer ?
#
loop_
_entity_poly.entity_id
_entity_poly.type
_entity_poly.pdbx_seq_one_letter_code
_entity_poly.pdbx_strand_id
1 'polypeptide(L)' 'MNQIVEKAISIAGSQSELAKRVGVGQSTISKWLGGAEISSRYIPALVTATSSKITAEQILESLQPVDGGNSTAPTA' A
#
# COMPACT_ATOMS: atom_id res chain seq x y z
N MET A 1 -0.08 -12.07 4.01
CA MET A 1 -0.25 -11.43 2.69
C MET A 1 -0.89 -10.07 2.92
N ASN A 2 -0.28 -8.99 2.44
CA ASN A 2 -0.79 -7.64 2.62
C ASN A 2 -2.01 -7.43 1.72
N GLN A 3 -3.20 -7.36 2.32
CA GLN A 3 -4.49 -7.24 1.61
C GLN A 3 -4.62 -5.91 0.86
N ILE A 4 -3.99 -4.84 1.36
CA ILE A 4 -4.02 -3.53 0.70
C ILE A 4 -3.18 -3.55 -0.58
N VAL A 5 -2.02 -4.19 -0.55
CA VAL A 5 -1.17 -4.37 -1.76
C VAL A 5 -1.87 -5.27 -2.78
N GLU A 6 -2.52 -6.35 -2.34
CA GLU A 6 -3.32 -7.21 -3.22
C GLU A 6 -4.45 -6.44 -3.91
N LYS A 7 -5.19 -5.63 -3.16
CA LYS A 7 -6.24 -4.76 -3.70
C LYS A 7 -5.66 -3.75 -4.68
N ALA A 8 -4.50 -3.16 -4.39
CA ALA A 8 -3.81 -2.24 -5.29
C ALA A 8 -3.45 -2.90 -6.62
N ILE A 9 -2.96 -4.15 -6.58
CA ILE A 9 -2.65 -4.95 -7.76
C ILE A 9 -3.92 -5.20 -8.58
N SER A 10 -5.03 -5.58 -7.93
CA SER A 10 -6.30 -5.83 -8.61
C SER A 10 -6.84 -4.57 -9.31
N ILE A 11 -6.74 -3.40 -8.67
CA ILE A 11 -7.17 -2.12 -9.26
C ILE A 11 -6.26 -1.70 -10.43
N ALA A 12 -4.95 -1.90 -10.30
CA ALA A 12 -4.00 -1.62 -11.37
C ALA A 12 -4.05 -2.66 -12.50
N GLY A 13 -4.64 -3.83 -12.24
CA GLY A 13 -4.79 -4.96 -13.16
C GLY A 13 -3.74 -6.05 -12.96
N SER A 14 -2.48 -5.70 -12.70
CA SER A 14 -1.42 -6.67 -12.42
C SER A 14 -0.27 -6.06 -11.61
N GLN A 15 0.61 -6.93 -11.05
CA GLN A 15 1.80 -6.48 -10.33
C GLN A 15 2.72 -5.64 -11.22
N SER A 16 2.88 -6.02 -12.49
CA SER A 16 3.71 -5.30 -13.46
C SER A 16 3.14 -3.94 -13.82
N GLU A 17 1.82 -3.83 -13.97
CA GLU A 17 1.16 -2.54 -14.25
C GLU A 17 1.25 -1.61 -13.03
N LEU A 18 1.01 -2.12 -11.82
CA LEU A 18 1.21 -1.36 -10.59
C LEU A 18 2.66 -0.88 -10.46
N ALA A 19 3.62 -1.76 -10.72
CA ALA A 19 5.04 -1.45 -10.68
C ALA A 19 5.42 -0.33 -11.66
N LYS A 20 4.92 -0.38 -12.90
CA LYS A 20 5.12 0.69 -13.90
C LYS A 20 4.54 2.03 -13.45
N ARG A 21 3.31 2.04 -12.92
CA ARG A 21 2.65 3.27 -12.43
C ARG A 21 3.39 3.90 -11.25
N VAL A 22 3.93 3.06 -10.36
CA VAL A 22 4.69 3.51 -9.17
C VAL A 22 6.15 3.83 -9.51
N GLY A 23 6.68 3.35 -10.64
CA GLY A 23 8.07 3.52 -11.05
C GLY A 23 9.05 2.59 -10.31
N VAL A 24 8.60 1.39 -9.95
CA VAL A 24 9.39 0.37 -9.26
C VAL A 24 9.42 -0.94 -10.05
N GLY A 25 10.25 -1.90 -9.65
CA GLY A 25 10.24 -3.25 -10.22
C GLY A 25 9.13 -4.13 -9.65
N GLN A 26 8.64 -5.10 -10.43
CA GLN A 26 7.62 -6.08 -10.01
C GLN A 26 8.03 -6.84 -8.73
N SER A 27 9.31 -7.16 -8.57
CA SER A 27 9.86 -7.82 -7.38
C SER A 27 9.65 -6.99 -6.10
N THR A 28 9.59 -5.67 -6.22
CA THR A 28 9.29 -4.76 -5.10
C THR A 28 7.83 -4.92 -4.66
N ILE A 29 6.91 -4.98 -5.63
CA ILE A 29 5.47 -5.22 -5.35
C ILE A 29 5.26 -6.58 -4.68
N SER A 30 5.95 -7.62 -5.15
CA SER A 30 5.91 -8.96 -4.54
C SER A 30 6.39 -8.94 -3.08
N LYS A 31 7.47 -8.21 -2.78
CA LYS A 31 7.94 -8.03 -1.40
C LYS A 31 6.89 -7.34 -0.52
N TRP A 32 6.26 -6.27 -1.00
CA TRP A 32 5.21 -5.58 -0.27
C TRP A 32 3.98 -6.46 -0.02
N LEU A 33 3.61 -7.28 -1.01
CA LEU A 33 2.55 -8.28 -0.87
C LEU A 33 2.89 -9.32 0.21
N GLY A 34 4.18 -9.66 0.35
CA GLY A 34 4.72 -10.50 1.41
C GLY A 34 4.81 -9.82 2.78
N GLY A 35 4.52 -8.52 2.89
CA GLY A 35 4.61 -7.76 4.15
C GLY A 35 5.94 -7.04 4.37
N ALA A 36 6.74 -6.85 3.32
CA ALA A 36 7.93 -6.00 3.44
C ALA A 36 7.56 -4.51 3.61
N GLU A 37 8.48 -3.76 4.22
CA GLU A 37 8.36 -2.32 4.37
C GLU A 37 8.17 -1.58 3.03
N ILE A 38 7.25 -0.60 3.05
CA ILE A 38 7.04 0.34 1.95
C ILE A 38 7.53 1.70 2.42
N SER A 39 8.53 2.26 1.73
CA SER A 39 8.99 3.62 2.02
C SER A 39 7.89 4.64 1.71
N SER A 40 7.72 5.63 2.58
CA SER A 40 6.70 6.69 2.46
C SER A 40 6.73 7.45 1.12
N ARG A 41 7.90 7.55 0.47
CA ARG A 41 8.06 8.09 -0.89
C ARG A 41 7.19 7.42 -1.96
N TYR A 42 6.82 6.15 -1.78
CA TYR A 42 6.00 5.40 -2.74
C TYR A 42 4.51 5.46 -2.45
N ILE A 43 4.13 5.92 -1.25
CA ILE A 43 2.72 6.02 -0.84
C ILE A 43 1.92 6.92 -1.78
N PRO A 44 2.32 8.16 -2.09
CA PRO A 44 1.55 9.00 -3.01
C PRO A 44 1.43 8.35 -4.40
N ALA A 45 2.49 7.71 -4.88
CA ALA A 45 2.47 6.99 -6.16
C ALA A 45 1.51 5.79 -6.15
N LEU A 46 1.40 5.05 -5.03
CA LEU A 46 0.43 3.97 -4.86
C LEU A 46 -1.01 4.47 -4.83
N VAL A 47 -1.28 5.58 -4.13
CA VAL A 47 -2.61 6.23 -4.10
C VAL A 47 -3.02 6.66 -5.51
N THR A 48 -2.11 7.31 -6.25
CA THR A 48 -2.37 7.70 -7.65
C THR A 48 -2.54 6.49 -8.57
N ALA A 49 -1.70 5.46 -8.42
CA ALA A 49 -1.77 4.25 -9.26
C ALA A 49 -3.07 3.47 -9.08
N THR A 50 -3.74 3.62 -7.93
CA THR A 50 -5.02 3.00 -7.60
C THR A 50 -6.21 3.93 -7.79
N SER A 51 -6.02 5.06 -8.49
CA SER A 51 -7.05 6.07 -8.74
C SER A 51 -7.72 6.55 -7.45
N SER A 52 -6.95 6.76 -6.38
CA SER A 52 -7.42 7.16 -5.04
C SER A 52 -8.43 6.21 -4.39
N LYS A 53 -8.55 4.95 -4.87
CA LYS A 53 -9.38 3.93 -4.19
C LYS A 53 -8.74 3.38 -2.92
N ILE A 54 -7.43 3.56 -2.77
CA ILE A 54 -6.66 3.23 -1.57
C ILE A 54 -6.02 4.53 -1.08
N THR A 55 -6.16 4.80 0.21
CA THR A 55 -5.59 5.99 0.85
C THR A 55 -4.21 5.70 1.42
N ALA A 56 -3.43 6.75 1.63
CA ALA A 56 -2.12 6.66 2.29
C ALA A 56 -2.20 5.99 3.67
N GLU A 57 -3.24 6.32 4.43
CA GLU A 57 -3.51 5.75 5.75
C GLU A 57 -3.72 4.24 5.70
N GLN A 58 -4.53 3.73 4.76
CA GLN A 58 -4.73 2.28 4.59
C GLN A 58 -3.41 1.56 4.25
N ILE A 59 -2.56 2.17 3.43
CA ILE A 59 -1.25 1.61 3.10
C ILE A 59 -0.37 1.55 4.35
N LEU A 60 -0.32 2.62 5.13
CA LEU A 60 0.45 2.69 6.37
C LEU A 60 -0.05 1.69 7.41
N GLU A 61 -1.36 1.66 7.66
CA GLU A 61 -2.00 0.74 8.60
C GLU A 61 -1.70 -0.72 8.27
N SER A 62 -1.65 -1.05 6.98
CA SER A 62 -1.30 -2.41 6.54
C SER A 62 0.17 -2.77 6.67
N LEU A 63 1.05 -1.81 6.98
CA LEU A 63 2.47 -2.02 7.25
C LEU A 63 2.77 -2.07 8.75
N GLN A 64 1.89 -1.51 9.57
CA GLN A 64 2.07 -1.57 11.01
C GLN A 64 1.79 -3.01 11.45
N PRO A 65 2.75 -3.69 12.11
CA PRO A 65 2.37 -4.85 12.90
C PRO A 65 1.35 -4.34 13.91
N VAL A 66 0.22 -5.05 14.03
CA VAL A 66 -0.80 -4.82 15.05
C VAL A 66 -0.23 -5.10 16.44
N ASP A 67 0.75 -4.30 16.86
CA ASP A 67 1.20 -4.24 18.24
C ASP A 67 0.30 -3.21 18.92
N GLY A 68 -0.58 -3.71 19.80
CA GLY A 68 -1.74 -2.99 20.29
C GLY A 68 -1.42 -1.61 20.84
N GLY A 69 -2.13 -0.60 20.33
CA GLY A 69 -2.14 0.74 20.93
C GLY A 69 -2.26 1.86 19.91
N ASN A 70 -3.45 2.08 19.36
CA ASN A 70 -4.07 3.39 19.61
C ASN A 70 -5.57 3.37 19.32
N SER A 71 -6.32 3.59 20.39
CA SER A 71 -7.71 4.02 20.35
C SER A 71 -7.84 5.25 19.44
N THR A 72 -8.79 5.14 18.53
CA THR A 72 -9.57 6.20 17.90
C THR A 72 -9.47 7.62 18.50
N ALA A 73 -9.11 8.56 17.61
CA ALA A 73 -9.65 9.92 17.43
C ALA A 73 -9.30 11.04 18.44
N PRO A 74 -8.79 12.20 17.97
CA PRO A 74 -8.96 13.46 18.65
C PRO A 74 -10.23 14.20 18.17
N THR A 75 -10.97 14.76 19.15
CA THR A 75 -11.82 15.96 19.06
C THR A 75 -13.24 15.83 18.48
N ALA A 76 -14.24 15.84 19.37
CA ALA A 76 -15.43 16.70 19.30
C ALA A 76 -15.98 16.92 20.71
#